data_AF-A0A497FYS3-F1
#
_entry.id   AF-A0A497FYS3-F1
#
_cell.length_a   1.000
_cell.length_b   1.000
_cell.length_c   1.000
_cell.angle_alpha   90.00
_cell.angle_beta   90.00
_cell.angle_gamma   90.00
#
_symmetry.space_group_name_H-M   'P 1'
#
loop_
_entity.id
_entity.type
_entity.pdbx_description
1 polymer ?
#
loop_
_entity_poly.entity_id
_entity_poly.type
_entity_poly.pdbx_seq_one_letter_code
_entity_poly.pdbx_strand_id
1 'polypeptide(L)'
;MIYMKLKHIREVLEEIYSCARCQECRESIKIASTGKNIYKVCPIRELLGFDAYTARGRILNIQAVIEGRLQPDEKFAEYMYTCLECGLCREVCIAKMGKGVDFVSIMEALRKDLYENGLIMDSHRVVLKSLKQNYNPYKQLHEDRLEWLEDLPENISVKIGERAKYAYFVGCTATHVTTEIAQATVEVLSKLGVDFTLLEDEWCCGFAAMIFGGEKEIKDFISHNLEQVKKTGAEYVITSCAGCYRVFKEYYPKYFKLDFKIIHSAELLDSALKENRISFTSPKEKLRVTYHDPCHLGRHSQVYEAPRNVIKAIPGVEFVEPLRTREYTICCGGSIISSHPDLSLEVAKYRLKDFDEVKPDVLLSCCPFCYRNLSYGIKLEEKPYKMVDLIVFVKDLIKIEKPAEVVVDVSKKLAEYLVAHPEIFSELKKGSVLNYHVSGKVFHVERLKDTIKVKFGEHPKADIDLYVSEKAVEALTSAKNKEEYMKTFKTMYKQKELSFKPRANLFTLARKGYVSWAKKAGVI
;
A
#
# COMPACT_ATOMS: atom_id res chain seq x y z
N MET A 1 -37.02 -18.49 -21.51
CA MET A 1 -35.94 -17.49 -21.29
C MET A 1 -35.23 -17.85 -20.00
N ILE A 2 -33.95 -18.20 -20.06
CA ILE A 2 -33.15 -18.44 -18.86
C ILE A 2 -32.70 -17.07 -18.36
N TYR A 3 -33.25 -16.61 -17.24
CA TYR A 3 -32.85 -15.35 -16.62
C TYR A 3 -31.45 -15.49 -16.01
N MET A 4 -30.57 -14.52 -16.27
CA MET A 4 -29.24 -14.45 -15.68
C MET A 4 -29.34 -14.46 -14.15
N LYS A 5 -28.55 -15.30 -13.49
CA LYS A 5 -28.48 -15.32 -12.02
C LYS A 5 -27.70 -14.10 -11.54
N LEU A 6 -28.40 -13.16 -10.91
CA LEU A 6 -27.83 -11.96 -10.28
C LEU A 6 -27.56 -12.21 -8.80
N LYS A 7 -26.56 -13.02 -8.47
CA LYS A 7 -26.25 -13.36 -7.08
C LYS A 7 -25.54 -12.20 -6.40
N HIS A 8 -24.46 -11.72 -7.00
CA HIS A 8 -23.58 -10.72 -6.42
C HIS A 8 -24.17 -9.31 -6.51
N ILE A 9 -24.87 -8.99 -7.60
CA ILE A 9 -25.58 -7.70 -7.74
C ILE A 9 -26.63 -7.50 -6.64
N ARG A 10 -27.25 -8.58 -6.15
CA ARG A 10 -28.23 -8.50 -5.05
C ARG A 10 -27.61 -8.02 -3.74
N GLU A 11 -26.32 -8.22 -3.54
CA GLU A 11 -25.59 -7.80 -2.33
C GLU A 11 -25.31 -6.28 -2.31
N VAL A 12 -25.40 -5.61 -3.47
CA VAL A 12 -25.08 -4.18 -3.64
C VAL A 12 -26.25 -3.34 -4.17
N LEU A 13 -27.49 -3.83 -4.01
CA LEU A 13 -28.69 -3.10 -4.47
C LEU A 13 -28.80 -1.70 -3.88
N GLU A 14 -28.45 -1.52 -2.61
CA GLU A 14 -28.48 -0.22 -1.95
C GLU A 14 -27.57 0.80 -2.66
N GLU A 15 -26.36 0.39 -3.07
CA GLU A 15 -25.45 1.24 -3.84
C GLU A 15 -26.04 1.58 -5.21
N ILE A 16 -26.62 0.60 -5.90
CA ILE A 16 -27.24 0.78 -7.23
C ILE A 16 -28.36 1.82 -7.17
N TYR A 17 -29.26 1.70 -6.17
CA TYR A 17 -30.39 2.62 -6.00
C TYR A 17 -30.03 3.94 -5.32
N SER A 18 -28.81 4.09 -4.79
CA SER A 18 -28.30 5.37 -4.28
C SER A 18 -27.98 6.39 -5.38
N CYS A 19 -27.96 5.98 -6.65
CA CYS A 19 -27.70 6.87 -7.77
C CYS A 19 -28.88 7.83 -8.02
N ALA A 20 -28.70 9.12 -7.70
CA ALA A 20 -29.68 10.18 -7.98
C ALA A 20 -29.78 10.59 -9.46
N ARG A 21 -29.02 9.94 -10.36
CA ARG A 21 -29.03 10.18 -11.82
C ARG A 21 -28.71 11.62 -12.26
N CYS A 22 -28.05 12.41 -11.40
CA CYS A 22 -27.74 13.83 -11.61
C CYS A 22 -26.63 14.14 -12.63
N GLN A 23 -25.89 13.13 -13.11
CA GLN A 23 -24.78 13.28 -14.08
C GLN A 23 -23.51 13.99 -13.57
N GLU A 24 -23.32 14.15 -12.26
CA GLU A 24 -22.04 14.65 -11.70
C GLU A 24 -20.84 13.78 -12.11
N CYS A 25 -21.04 12.46 -12.18
CA CYS A 25 -20.02 11.52 -12.67
C CYS A 25 -19.66 11.69 -14.16
N ARG A 26 -20.30 12.63 -14.87
CA ARG A 26 -20.04 13.04 -16.25
C ARG A 26 -19.44 14.45 -16.28
N GLU A 27 -20.16 15.43 -15.74
CA GLU A 27 -19.91 16.85 -16.01
C GLU A 27 -19.16 17.59 -14.90
N SER A 28 -18.90 17.01 -13.72
CA SER A 28 -18.41 17.71 -12.51
C SER A 28 -17.68 19.04 -12.79
N ILE A 29 -18.38 20.16 -12.65
CA ILE A 29 -17.84 21.45 -13.11
C ILE A 29 -17.05 22.12 -11.99
N LYS A 30 -17.37 21.85 -10.72
CA LYS A 30 -16.70 22.45 -9.56
C LYS A 30 -16.85 21.56 -8.35
N ILE A 31 -15.75 21.02 -7.84
CA ILE A 31 -15.76 20.30 -6.57
C ILE A 31 -15.65 21.37 -5.48
N ALA A 32 -16.71 21.52 -4.69
CA ALA A 32 -16.81 22.58 -3.67
C ALA A 32 -15.64 22.58 -2.68
N SER A 33 -14.99 21.43 -2.46
CA SER A 33 -13.86 21.25 -1.55
C SER A 33 -12.48 21.63 -2.12
N THR A 34 -12.30 21.74 -3.44
CA THR A 34 -10.97 21.95 -4.05
C THR A 34 -10.81 23.29 -4.74
N GLY A 35 -11.90 24.00 -5.02
CA GLY A 35 -11.89 25.22 -5.82
C GLY A 35 -11.45 25.02 -7.28
N LYS A 36 -11.25 23.77 -7.72
CA LYS A 36 -10.83 23.41 -9.08
C LYS A 36 -12.01 22.89 -9.90
N ASN A 37 -12.04 23.26 -11.17
CA ASN A 37 -13.02 22.75 -12.12
C ASN A 37 -12.48 21.44 -12.75
N ILE A 38 -13.00 20.28 -12.30
CA ILE A 38 -12.56 18.94 -12.76
C ILE A 38 -13.61 18.35 -13.71
N TYR A 39 -13.59 18.81 -14.96
CA TYR A 39 -14.51 18.34 -16.00
C TYR A 39 -14.06 17.01 -16.64
N LYS A 40 -14.95 16.36 -17.39
CA LYS A 40 -14.62 15.16 -18.20
C LYS A 40 -14.12 13.99 -17.34
N VAL A 41 -14.98 13.54 -16.44
CA VAL A 41 -14.67 12.60 -15.35
C VAL A 41 -14.33 11.19 -15.88
N CYS A 42 -15.10 10.66 -16.83
CA CYS A 42 -14.91 9.30 -17.35
C CYS A 42 -14.21 9.34 -18.72
N PRO A 43 -12.93 8.92 -18.85
CA PRO A 43 -12.23 8.97 -20.13
C PRO A 43 -12.89 8.10 -21.20
N ILE A 44 -13.49 6.96 -20.81
CA ILE A 44 -14.19 6.08 -21.73
C ILE A 44 -15.39 6.80 -22.37
N ARG A 45 -16.15 7.58 -21.60
CA ARG A 45 -17.24 8.38 -22.15
C ARG A 45 -16.72 9.48 -23.07
N GLU A 46 -15.63 10.14 -22.71
CA GLU A 46 -15.07 11.21 -23.56
C GLU A 46 -14.59 10.70 -24.91
N LEU A 47 -14.04 9.49 -24.94
CA LEU A 47 -13.55 8.87 -26.16
C LEU A 47 -14.69 8.28 -27.02
N LEU A 48 -15.70 7.67 -26.38
CA LEU A 48 -16.78 6.98 -27.09
C LEU A 48 -18.05 7.82 -27.28
N GLY A 49 -18.13 9.01 -26.67
CA GLY A 49 -19.16 10.01 -26.91
C GLY A 49 -20.55 9.72 -26.34
N PHE A 50 -20.79 8.57 -25.71
CA PHE A 50 -22.13 8.14 -25.27
C PHE A 50 -22.28 8.06 -23.75
N ASP A 51 -23.39 8.55 -23.20
CA ASP A 51 -23.62 8.62 -21.74
C ASP A 51 -23.70 7.24 -21.08
N ALA A 52 -24.03 6.19 -21.85
CA ALA A 52 -24.04 4.82 -21.35
C ALA A 52 -22.70 4.44 -20.71
N TYR A 53 -21.57 4.93 -21.22
CA TYR A 53 -20.25 4.58 -20.69
C TYR A 53 -19.91 5.20 -19.32
N THR A 54 -20.72 6.14 -18.83
CA THR A 54 -20.55 6.74 -17.49
C THR A 54 -21.01 5.78 -16.38
N ALA A 55 -20.67 6.09 -15.13
CA ALA A 55 -21.16 5.33 -13.98
C ALA A 55 -22.71 5.34 -13.92
N ARG A 56 -23.33 6.50 -14.13
CA ARG A 56 -24.80 6.63 -14.23
C ARG A 56 -25.36 5.74 -15.33
N GLY A 57 -24.82 5.84 -16.55
CA GLY A 57 -25.30 5.07 -17.70
C GLY A 57 -25.25 3.57 -17.44
N ARG A 58 -24.16 3.08 -16.84
CA ARG A 58 -24.00 1.68 -16.45
C ARG A 58 -24.98 1.27 -15.37
N ILE A 59 -25.14 2.07 -14.31
CA ILE A 59 -26.12 1.82 -13.25
C ILE A 59 -27.53 1.69 -13.84
N LEU A 60 -27.93 2.56 -14.77
CA LEU A 60 -29.26 2.48 -15.42
C LEU A 60 -29.45 1.19 -16.22
N ASN A 61 -28.41 0.74 -16.92
CA ASN A 61 -28.43 -0.52 -17.65
C ASN A 61 -28.49 -1.73 -16.71
N ILE A 62 -27.75 -1.69 -15.58
CA ILE A 62 -27.82 -2.72 -14.54
C ILE A 62 -29.23 -2.77 -13.92
N GLN A 63 -29.83 -1.61 -13.62
CA GLN A 63 -31.21 -1.52 -13.13
C GLN A 63 -32.20 -2.14 -14.13
N ALA A 64 -32.02 -1.88 -15.43
CA ALA A 64 -32.85 -2.49 -16.47
C ALA A 64 -32.72 -4.03 -16.49
N VAL A 65 -31.53 -4.56 -16.21
CA VAL A 65 -31.30 -6.02 -16.06
C VAL A 65 -32.01 -6.57 -14.82
N ILE A 66 -31.87 -5.90 -13.68
CA ILE A 66 -32.53 -6.30 -12.42
C ILE A 66 -34.06 -6.32 -12.59
N GLU A 67 -34.61 -5.32 -13.28
CA GLU A 67 -36.06 -5.17 -13.52
C GLU A 67 -36.58 -6.05 -14.68
N GLY A 68 -35.72 -6.85 -15.32
CA GLY A 68 -36.10 -7.72 -16.43
C GLY A 68 -36.39 -6.99 -17.76
N ARG A 69 -36.12 -5.68 -17.83
CA ARG A 69 -36.28 -4.85 -19.03
C ARG A 69 -35.14 -5.00 -20.04
N LEU A 70 -33.99 -5.53 -19.60
CA LEU A 70 -32.82 -5.78 -20.43
C LEU A 70 -32.29 -7.19 -20.14
N GLN A 71 -32.06 -7.98 -21.18
CA GLN A 71 -31.44 -9.30 -21.05
C GLN A 71 -29.95 -9.18 -21.40
N PRO A 72 -29.03 -9.50 -20.47
CA PRO A 72 -27.60 -9.49 -20.73
C PRO A 72 -27.19 -10.52 -21.78
N ASP A 73 -26.41 -10.08 -22.76
CA ASP A 73 -25.74 -10.92 -23.75
C ASP A 73 -24.23 -10.60 -23.78
N GLU A 74 -23.51 -11.16 -24.75
CA GLU A 74 -22.07 -10.92 -24.92
C GLU A 74 -21.73 -9.46 -25.19
N LYS A 75 -22.58 -8.74 -25.94
CA LYS A 75 -22.38 -7.30 -26.22
C LYS A 75 -22.57 -6.46 -24.97
N PHE A 76 -23.54 -6.81 -24.13
CA PHE A 76 -23.70 -6.18 -22.82
C PHE A 76 -22.45 -6.40 -21.95
N ALA A 77 -21.92 -7.62 -21.93
CA ALA A 77 -20.70 -7.92 -21.19
C ALA A 77 -19.51 -7.11 -21.70
N GLU A 78 -19.25 -7.12 -23.02
CA GLU A 78 -18.20 -6.33 -23.67
C GLU A 78 -18.29 -4.84 -23.29
N TYR A 79 -19.49 -4.26 -23.44
CA TYR A 79 -19.78 -2.88 -23.02
C TYR A 79 -19.46 -2.63 -21.55
N MET A 80 -19.83 -3.53 -20.63
CA MET A 80 -19.55 -3.39 -19.20
C MET A 80 -18.05 -3.56 -18.86
N TYR A 81 -17.33 -4.37 -19.65
CA TYR A 81 -15.89 -4.56 -19.50
C TYR A 81 -15.05 -3.38 -19.99
N THR A 82 -15.62 -2.42 -20.72
CA THR A 82 -14.94 -1.14 -21.00
C THR A 82 -14.73 -0.27 -19.74
N CYS A 83 -15.41 -0.56 -18.63
CA CYS A 83 -15.19 0.15 -17.37
C CYS A 83 -13.77 -0.11 -16.82
N LEU A 84 -13.06 0.96 -16.46
CA LEU A 84 -11.68 0.88 -15.95
C LEU A 84 -11.59 0.50 -14.46
N GLU A 85 -12.71 0.52 -13.72
CA GLU A 85 -12.78 0.35 -12.25
C GLU A 85 -11.89 1.32 -11.45
N CYS A 86 -11.56 2.47 -12.05
CA CYS A 86 -10.65 3.42 -11.43
C CYS A 86 -11.25 4.19 -10.24
N GLY A 87 -12.58 4.33 -10.19
CA GLY A 87 -13.29 5.00 -9.09
C GLY A 87 -13.44 6.52 -9.20
N LEU A 88 -13.12 7.16 -10.35
CA LEU A 88 -13.12 8.65 -10.44
C LEU A 88 -14.54 9.19 -10.26
N CYS A 89 -15.50 8.46 -10.82
CA CYS A 89 -16.91 8.71 -10.65
C CYS A 89 -17.38 8.69 -9.20
N ARG A 90 -16.73 7.94 -8.30
CA ARG A 90 -17.04 7.92 -6.86
C ARG A 90 -16.56 9.21 -6.20
N GLU A 91 -15.32 9.62 -6.48
CA GLU A 91 -14.69 10.80 -5.88
C GLU A 91 -15.41 12.12 -6.21
N VAL A 92 -16.01 12.22 -7.41
CA VAL A 92 -16.77 13.41 -7.82
C VAL A 92 -18.26 13.33 -7.48
N CYS A 93 -18.74 12.20 -6.98
CA CYS A 93 -20.17 11.99 -6.77
C CYS A 93 -20.63 12.60 -5.44
N ILE A 94 -21.59 13.52 -5.52
CA ILE A 94 -22.17 14.19 -4.36
C ILE A 94 -23.20 13.34 -3.60
N ALA A 95 -23.59 12.18 -4.15
CA ALA A 95 -24.51 11.28 -3.48
C ALA A 95 -23.94 10.79 -2.14
N LYS A 96 -24.82 10.27 -1.27
CA LYS A 96 -24.45 9.75 0.05
C LYS A 96 -23.65 10.76 0.88
N MET A 97 -24.13 12.01 0.92
CA MET A 97 -23.48 13.13 1.63
C MET A 97 -22.02 13.35 1.21
N GLY A 98 -21.74 13.24 -0.10
CA GLY A 98 -20.39 13.41 -0.64
C GLY A 98 -19.46 12.20 -0.49
N LYS A 99 -19.94 11.06 0.03
CA LYS A 99 -19.16 9.80 0.01
C LYS A 99 -19.12 9.14 -1.36
N GLY A 100 -20.03 9.55 -2.25
CA GLY A 100 -20.18 8.98 -3.58
C GLY A 100 -20.84 7.61 -3.58
N VAL A 101 -21.44 7.25 -4.72
CA VAL A 101 -21.91 5.88 -4.97
C VAL A 101 -20.69 4.99 -5.19
N ASP A 102 -20.63 3.84 -4.54
CA ASP A 102 -19.52 2.91 -4.72
C ASP A 102 -19.66 2.09 -6.01
N PHE A 103 -19.52 2.79 -7.13
CA PHE A 103 -19.68 2.23 -8.46
C PHE A 103 -18.67 1.11 -8.77
N VAL A 104 -17.52 1.11 -8.09
CA VAL A 104 -16.52 0.05 -8.24
C VAL A 104 -17.09 -1.28 -7.75
N SER A 105 -17.64 -1.32 -6.54
CA SER A 105 -18.27 -2.52 -5.98
C SER A 105 -19.45 -3.02 -6.82
N ILE A 106 -20.23 -2.09 -7.41
CA ILE A 106 -21.30 -2.44 -8.37
C ILE A 106 -20.73 -3.17 -9.60
N MET A 107 -19.66 -2.64 -10.19
CA MET A 107 -19.04 -3.24 -11.36
C MET A 107 -18.39 -4.59 -11.06
N GLU A 108 -17.75 -4.73 -9.92
CA GLU A 108 -17.15 -6.00 -9.49
C GLU A 108 -18.22 -7.07 -9.27
N ALA A 109 -19.32 -6.72 -8.59
CA ALA A 109 -20.46 -7.60 -8.42
C ALA A 109 -21.07 -8.01 -9.77
N LEU A 110 -21.25 -7.05 -10.69
CA LEU A 110 -21.73 -7.34 -12.04
C LEU A 110 -20.83 -8.33 -12.77
N ARG A 111 -19.51 -8.10 -12.75
CA ARG A 111 -18.54 -8.92 -13.47
C ARG A 111 -18.47 -10.34 -12.91
N LYS A 112 -18.64 -10.52 -11.61
CA LYS A 112 -18.81 -11.86 -11.01
C LYS A 112 -20.07 -12.56 -11.54
N ASP A 113 -21.20 -11.87 -11.57
CA ASP A 113 -22.45 -12.43 -12.14
C ASP A 113 -22.29 -12.76 -13.64
N LEU A 114 -21.68 -11.88 -14.44
CA LEU A 114 -21.39 -12.16 -15.86
C LEU A 114 -20.49 -13.39 -16.02
N TYR A 115 -19.45 -13.50 -15.20
CA TYR A 115 -18.53 -14.64 -15.19
C TYR A 115 -19.26 -15.96 -14.87
N GLU A 116 -20.03 -16.01 -13.79
CA GLU A 116 -20.76 -17.20 -13.35
C GLU A 116 -21.85 -17.64 -14.34
N ASN A 117 -22.39 -16.71 -15.13
CA ASN A 117 -23.35 -17.02 -16.19
C ASN A 117 -22.69 -17.28 -17.56
N GLY A 118 -21.36 -17.35 -17.62
CA GLY A 118 -20.61 -17.70 -18.82
C GLY A 118 -20.42 -16.58 -19.84
N LEU A 119 -20.86 -15.35 -19.54
CA LEU A 119 -20.71 -14.15 -20.37
C LEU A 119 -19.30 -13.55 -20.22
N ILE A 120 -18.30 -14.34 -20.59
CA ILE A 120 -16.87 -14.01 -20.50
C ILE A 120 -16.34 -13.75 -21.91
N MET A 121 -15.71 -12.59 -22.12
CA MET A 121 -15.05 -12.24 -23.39
C MET A 121 -13.94 -13.25 -23.73
N ASP A 122 -13.76 -13.55 -25.02
CA ASP A 122 -12.74 -14.51 -25.48
C ASP A 122 -11.32 -14.10 -25.05
N SER A 123 -11.02 -12.81 -25.10
CA SER A 123 -9.75 -12.26 -24.62
C SER A 123 -9.51 -12.54 -23.14
N HIS A 124 -10.55 -12.48 -22.30
CA HIS A 124 -10.46 -12.87 -20.89
C HIS A 124 -10.24 -14.38 -20.75
N ARG A 125 -10.91 -15.22 -21.54
CA ARG A 125 -10.69 -16.69 -21.53
C ARG A 125 -9.24 -17.04 -21.83
N VAL A 126 -8.61 -16.34 -22.77
CA VAL A 126 -7.19 -16.51 -23.09
C VAL A 126 -6.30 -16.18 -21.88
N VAL A 127 -6.56 -15.07 -21.19
CA VAL A 127 -5.79 -14.69 -19.99
C VAL A 127 -6.05 -15.67 -18.83
N LEU A 128 -7.29 -16.06 -18.59
CA LEU A 128 -7.66 -17.04 -17.56
C LEU A 128 -7.00 -18.40 -17.80
N LYS A 129 -6.92 -18.84 -19.06
CA LYS A 129 -6.18 -20.05 -19.43
C LYS A 129 -4.69 -19.92 -19.08
N SER A 130 -4.08 -18.77 -19.38
CA SER A 130 -2.68 -18.51 -19.00
C SER A 130 -2.51 -18.51 -17.48
N LEU A 131 -3.41 -17.87 -16.73
CA LEU A 131 -3.40 -17.86 -15.27
C LEU A 131 -3.46 -19.29 -14.69
N LYS A 132 -4.28 -20.17 -15.29
CA LYS A 132 -4.38 -21.57 -14.86
C LYS A 132 -3.15 -22.41 -15.21
N GLN A 133 -2.52 -22.15 -16.36
CA GLN A 133 -1.41 -22.98 -16.86
C GLN A 133 -0.05 -22.50 -16.38
N ASN A 134 0.14 -21.19 -16.29
CA ASN A 134 1.44 -20.56 -16.06
C ASN A 134 1.46 -19.65 -14.83
N TYR A 135 0.34 -19.54 -14.10
CA TYR A 135 0.20 -18.69 -12.91
C TYR A 135 0.47 -17.19 -13.16
N ASN A 136 0.49 -16.75 -14.42
CA ASN A 136 0.66 -15.37 -14.85
C ASN A 136 -0.23 -15.05 -16.07
N PRO A 137 -0.58 -13.78 -16.32
CA PRO A 137 -1.49 -13.40 -17.41
C PRO A 137 -0.80 -13.24 -18.79
N TYR A 138 0.51 -13.49 -18.90
CA TYR A 138 1.34 -13.14 -20.07
C TYR A 138 1.76 -14.32 -20.95
N LYS A 139 1.27 -15.54 -20.66
CA LYS A 139 1.64 -16.79 -21.34
C LYS A 139 3.14 -17.12 -21.28
N GLN A 140 3.87 -16.50 -20.36
CA GLN A 140 5.27 -16.83 -20.08
C GLN A 140 5.32 -18.08 -19.21
N LEU A 141 6.38 -18.88 -19.31
CA LEU A 141 6.50 -20.06 -18.44
C LEU A 141 6.72 -19.60 -17.00
N HIS A 142 6.23 -20.41 -16.06
CA HIS A 142 6.34 -20.10 -14.64
C HIS A 142 7.76 -20.27 -14.12
N GLU A 143 8.53 -21.21 -14.69
CA GLU A 143 9.92 -21.46 -14.33
C GLU A 143 10.85 -20.27 -14.67
N ASP A 144 10.53 -19.52 -15.72
CA ASP A 144 11.29 -18.35 -16.19
C ASP A 144 11.12 -17.10 -15.31
N ARG A 145 10.31 -17.17 -14.24
CA ARG A 145 9.94 -16.01 -13.40
C ARG A 145 11.13 -15.30 -12.72
N LEU A 146 12.32 -15.87 -12.82
CA LEU A 146 13.50 -15.47 -12.08
C LEU A 146 14.72 -15.22 -12.98
N GLU A 147 14.56 -15.35 -14.30
CA GLU A 147 15.62 -15.09 -15.28
C GLU A 147 16.18 -13.67 -15.18
N TRP A 148 15.34 -12.68 -14.86
CA TRP A 148 15.77 -11.29 -14.68
C TRP A 148 16.80 -11.06 -13.55
N LEU A 149 17.04 -12.07 -12.69
CA LEU A 149 18.13 -12.03 -11.71
C LEU A 149 19.51 -12.07 -12.38
N GLU A 150 19.63 -12.65 -13.58
CA GLU A 150 20.89 -12.72 -14.32
C GLU A 150 21.41 -11.33 -14.73
N ASP A 151 20.51 -10.36 -14.85
CA ASP A 151 20.82 -8.96 -15.19
C ASP A 151 21.19 -8.11 -13.95
N LEU A 152 21.18 -8.69 -12.74
CA LEU A 152 21.55 -7.95 -11.53
C LEU A 152 23.07 -7.72 -11.46
N PRO A 153 23.52 -6.61 -10.85
CA PRO A 153 24.93 -6.41 -10.54
C PRO A 153 25.52 -7.59 -9.74
N GLU A 154 26.72 -8.05 -10.11
CA GLU A 154 27.40 -9.22 -9.49
C GLU A 154 27.55 -9.14 -7.97
N ASN A 155 27.59 -7.92 -7.42
CA ASN A 155 27.73 -7.67 -5.99
C ASN A 155 26.41 -7.81 -5.20
N ILE A 156 25.31 -8.17 -5.85
CA ILE A 156 23.99 -8.33 -5.24
C ILE A 156 23.60 -9.80 -5.24
N SER A 157 23.46 -10.36 -4.04
CA SER A 157 22.90 -11.68 -3.82
C SER A 157 21.50 -11.56 -3.24
N VAL A 158 20.58 -12.41 -3.69
CA VAL A 158 19.17 -12.39 -3.29
C VAL A 158 18.77 -13.77 -2.77
N LYS A 159 18.19 -13.80 -1.56
CA LYS A 159 17.60 -15.01 -0.98
C LYS A 159 16.33 -15.41 -1.73
N ILE A 160 16.11 -16.71 -1.91
CA ILE A 160 14.91 -17.23 -2.58
C ILE A 160 14.29 -18.31 -1.69
N GLY A 161 13.05 -18.10 -1.23
CA GLY A 161 12.33 -19.04 -0.37
C GLY A 161 12.86 -19.15 1.07
N GLU A 162 14.02 -18.55 1.36
CA GLU A 162 14.66 -18.60 2.68
C GLU A 162 13.99 -17.67 3.69
N ARG A 163 14.33 -17.84 4.99
CA ARG A 163 13.83 -16.97 6.05
C ARG A 163 14.42 -15.57 5.96
N ALA A 164 13.54 -14.57 5.97
CA ALA A 164 13.90 -13.16 6.00
C ALA A 164 12.78 -12.35 6.64
N LYS A 165 13.09 -11.16 7.18
CA LYS A 165 12.09 -10.26 7.76
C LYS A 165 11.10 -9.71 6.72
N TYR A 166 11.56 -9.53 5.48
CA TYR A 166 10.76 -9.02 4.36
C TYR A 166 10.69 -10.06 3.25
N ALA A 167 9.53 -10.18 2.60
CA ALA A 167 9.38 -10.85 1.32
C ALA A 167 9.07 -9.80 0.24
N TYR A 168 9.83 -9.77 -0.85
CA TYR A 168 9.49 -8.95 -2.00
C TYR A 168 8.58 -9.76 -2.94
N PHE A 169 7.31 -9.33 -3.03
CA PHE A 169 6.36 -9.84 -3.99
C PHE A 169 6.52 -9.08 -5.31
N VAL A 170 7.12 -9.74 -6.30
CA VAL A 170 7.59 -9.13 -7.55
C VAL A 170 6.39 -8.79 -8.44
N GLY A 171 5.47 -9.73 -8.60
CA GLY A 171 4.29 -9.66 -9.43
C GLY A 171 4.60 -9.82 -10.92
N CYS A 172 3.64 -10.37 -11.66
CA CYS A 172 3.87 -10.83 -13.04
C CYS A 172 4.35 -9.76 -14.03
N THR A 173 3.92 -8.50 -13.89
CA THR A 173 4.30 -7.44 -14.84
C THR A 173 5.76 -7.03 -14.67
N ALA A 174 6.22 -6.88 -13.42
CA ALA A 174 7.62 -6.59 -13.15
C ALA A 174 8.50 -7.79 -13.48
N THR A 175 8.00 -9.01 -13.32
CA THR A 175 8.71 -10.23 -13.69
C THR A 175 8.95 -10.39 -15.19
N HIS A 176 7.94 -10.13 -16.03
CA HIS A 176 7.99 -10.55 -17.45
C HIS A 176 7.94 -9.41 -18.46
N VAL A 177 7.64 -8.18 -18.05
CA VAL A 177 7.39 -7.06 -18.99
C VAL A 177 8.22 -5.83 -18.65
N THR A 178 8.41 -5.54 -17.38
CA THR A 178 9.12 -4.36 -16.89
C THR A 178 10.17 -4.79 -15.86
N THR A 179 11.10 -5.66 -16.29
CA THR A 179 12.14 -6.27 -15.46
C THR A 179 13.04 -5.25 -14.79
N GLU A 180 13.21 -4.08 -15.40
CA GLU A 180 13.96 -2.96 -14.84
C GLU A 180 13.38 -2.48 -13.49
N ILE A 181 12.06 -2.62 -13.28
CA ILE A 181 11.42 -2.26 -12.00
C ILE A 181 11.74 -3.32 -10.93
N ALA A 182 11.76 -4.60 -11.30
CA ALA A 182 12.12 -5.68 -10.38
C ALA A 182 13.59 -5.57 -9.96
N GLN A 183 14.48 -5.39 -10.94
CA GLN A 183 15.92 -5.17 -10.74
C GLN A 183 16.18 -3.94 -9.85
N ALA A 184 15.59 -2.79 -10.19
CA ALA A 184 15.74 -1.58 -9.40
C ALA A 184 15.21 -1.73 -7.96
N THR A 185 14.11 -2.45 -7.77
CA THR A 185 13.58 -2.70 -6.43
C THR A 185 14.56 -3.55 -5.61
N VAL A 186 15.08 -4.64 -6.16
CA VAL A 186 16.10 -5.47 -5.51
C VAL A 186 17.36 -4.67 -5.20
N GLU A 187 17.87 -3.89 -6.16
CA GLU A 187 19.05 -3.06 -5.94
C GLU A 187 18.85 -2.06 -4.79
N VAL A 188 17.69 -1.40 -4.74
CA VAL A 188 17.38 -0.46 -3.66
C VAL A 188 17.25 -1.17 -2.32
N LEU A 189 16.57 -2.32 -2.24
CA LEU A 189 16.45 -3.10 -1.01
C LEU A 189 17.81 -3.55 -0.48
N SER A 190 18.68 -4.02 -1.38
CA SER A 190 20.05 -4.42 -1.06
C SER A 190 20.89 -3.24 -0.56
N LYS A 191 20.85 -2.08 -1.25
CA LYS A 191 21.54 -0.85 -0.80
C LYS A 191 21.06 -0.38 0.57
N LEU A 192 19.76 -0.51 0.85
CA LEU A 192 19.16 -0.16 2.14
C LEU A 192 19.56 -1.10 3.29
N GLY A 193 20.16 -2.25 3.00
CA GLY A 193 20.45 -3.30 4.00
C GLY A 193 19.17 -3.97 4.53
N VAL A 194 18.12 -4.08 3.71
CA VAL A 194 16.89 -4.78 4.10
C VAL A 194 17.17 -6.28 4.08
N ASP A 195 16.82 -6.99 5.15
CA ASP A 195 16.81 -8.46 5.16
C ASP A 195 15.57 -8.98 4.42
N PHE A 196 15.70 -9.22 3.11
CA PHE A 196 14.60 -9.67 2.25
C PHE A 196 14.88 -10.97 1.51
N THR A 197 13.81 -11.61 1.07
CA THR A 197 13.79 -12.81 0.23
C THR A 197 12.77 -12.65 -0.90
N LEU A 198 12.97 -13.36 -2.01
CA LEU A 198 11.94 -13.59 -3.02
C LEU A 198 11.15 -14.84 -2.67
N LEU A 199 9.89 -14.91 -3.09
CA LEU A 199 9.12 -16.14 -2.95
C LEU A 199 9.60 -17.19 -3.96
N GLU A 200 9.73 -18.45 -3.52
CA GLU A 200 10.20 -19.57 -4.35
C GLU A 200 9.19 -19.95 -5.45
N ASP A 201 7.90 -19.85 -5.14
CA ASP A 201 6.83 -20.23 -6.07
C ASP A 201 5.73 -19.15 -6.07
N GLU A 202 6.09 -17.93 -6.49
CA GLU A 202 5.17 -16.78 -6.53
C GLU A 202 4.15 -16.90 -7.67
N TRP A 203 2.86 -16.96 -7.33
CA TRP A 203 1.79 -16.89 -8.33
C TRP A 203 1.26 -15.48 -8.49
N CYS A 204 0.54 -15.20 -9.58
CA CYS A 204 -0.16 -13.93 -9.76
C CYS A 204 -0.94 -13.54 -8.50
N CYS A 205 -0.89 -12.26 -8.12
CA CYS A 205 -1.66 -11.74 -6.98
C CYS A 205 -3.20 -11.91 -7.11
N GLY A 206 -3.70 -12.33 -8.27
CA GLY A 206 -5.13 -12.48 -8.54
C GLY A 206 -5.81 -11.25 -9.13
N PHE A 207 -5.08 -10.15 -9.36
CA PHE A 207 -5.64 -8.92 -9.94
C PHE A 207 -6.37 -9.16 -11.27
N ALA A 208 -5.79 -9.95 -12.18
CA ALA A 208 -6.41 -10.24 -13.48
C ALA A 208 -7.70 -11.07 -13.35
N ALA A 209 -7.73 -12.06 -12.46
CA ALA A 209 -8.96 -12.84 -12.20
C ALA A 209 -10.04 -11.97 -11.53
N MET A 210 -9.64 -11.06 -10.63
CA MET A 210 -10.50 -10.09 -9.97
C MET A 210 -11.25 -9.20 -10.96
N ILE A 211 -10.54 -8.55 -11.89
CA ILE A 211 -11.18 -7.67 -12.88
C ILE A 211 -12.10 -8.42 -13.85
N PHE A 212 -11.97 -9.75 -13.98
CA PHE A 212 -12.84 -10.55 -14.84
C PHE A 212 -14.04 -11.15 -14.09
N GLY A 213 -14.03 -11.16 -12.76
CA GLY A 213 -15.07 -11.77 -11.92
C GLY A 213 -14.78 -13.23 -11.51
N GLY A 214 -13.58 -13.75 -11.77
CA GLY A 214 -13.18 -15.14 -11.48
C GLY A 214 -12.84 -15.37 -9.99
N GLU A 215 -13.86 -15.46 -9.13
CA GLU A 215 -13.67 -15.55 -7.68
C GLU A 215 -12.94 -16.82 -7.22
N LYS A 216 -13.12 -17.95 -7.92
CA LYS A 216 -12.44 -19.20 -7.57
C LYS A 216 -10.93 -19.07 -7.78
N GLU A 217 -10.53 -18.59 -8.95
CA GLU A 217 -9.13 -18.41 -9.35
C GLU A 217 -8.42 -17.44 -8.39
N ILE A 218 -9.11 -16.38 -7.95
CA ILE A 218 -8.58 -15.45 -6.94
C ILE A 218 -8.28 -16.17 -5.62
N LYS A 219 -9.22 -16.99 -5.11
CA LYS A 219 -9.04 -17.71 -3.84
C LYS A 219 -7.87 -18.69 -3.88
N ASP A 220 -7.72 -19.42 -4.98
CA ASP A 220 -6.62 -20.37 -5.17
C ASP A 220 -5.27 -19.62 -5.15
N PHE A 221 -5.16 -18.50 -5.87
CA PHE A 221 -3.95 -17.66 -5.88
C PHE A 221 -3.63 -17.02 -4.54
N ILE A 222 -4.64 -16.53 -3.82
CA ILE A 222 -4.45 -15.97 -2.49
C ILE A 222 -3.92 -17.04 -1.54
N SER A 223 -4.57 -18.20 -1.49
CA SER A 223 -4.18 -19.30 -0.60
C SER A 223 -2.74 -19.72 -0.83
N HIS A 224 -2.35 -19.92 -2.09
CA HIS A 224 -0.99 -20.31 -2.46
C HIS A 224 0.04 -19.26 -2.04
N ASN A 225 -0.17 -17.99 -2.42
CA ASN A 225 0.78 -16.93 -2.13
C ASN A 225 0.93 -16.70 -0.61
N LEU A 226 -0.14 -16.86 0.18
CA LEU A 226 -0.06 -16.79 1.64
C LEU A 226 0.78 -17.92 2.22
N GLU A 227 0.70 -19.13 1.67
CA GLU A 227 1.56 -20.25 2.07
C GLU A 227 3.03 -19.95 1.78
N GLN A 228 3.33 -19.41 0.60
CA GLN A 228 4.69 -19.04 0.22
C GLN A 228 5.27 -17.96 1.13
N VAL A 229 4.51 -16.90 1.43
CA VAL A 229 4.94 -15.89 2.39
C VAL A 229 5.17 -16.51 3.78
N LYS A 230 4.27 -17.41 4.23
CA LYS A 230 4.41 -18.09 5.52
C LYS A 230 5.69 -18.93 5.62
N LYS A 231 6.11 -19.61 4.55
CA LYS A 231 7.37 -20.41 4.50
C LYS A 231 8.60 -19.55 4.80
N THR A 232 8.63 -18.31 4.31
CA THR A 232 9.73 -17.36 4.56
C THR A 232 9.71 -16.79 5.98
N GLY A 233 8.59 -16.86 6.69
CA GLY A 233 8.43 -16.23 8.01
C GLY A 233 8.49 -14.70 7.97
N ALA A 234 8.29 -14.08 6.80
CA ALA A 234 8.32 -12.63 6.64
C ALA A 234 7.20 -11.94 7.44
N GLU A 235 7.58 -10.85 8.12
CA GLU A 235 6.65 -9.96 8.84
C GLU A 235 6.07 -8.88 7.91
N TYR A 236 6.76 -8.62 6.80
CA TYR A 236 6.42 -7.59 5.84
C TYR A 236 6.49 -8.14 4.42
N VAL A 237 5.50 -7.80 3.59
CA VAL A 237 5.51 -8.06 2.15
C VAL A 237 5.66 -6.73 1.44
N ILE A 238 6.67 -6.61 0.57
CA ILE A 238 6.91 -5.42 -0.24
C ILE A 238 6.38 -5.69 -1.65
N THR A 239 5.78 -4.70 -2.30
CA THR A 239 5.51 -4.76 -3.74
C THR A 239 5.73 -3.39 -4.39
N SER A 240 6.18 -3.40 -5.64
CA SER A 240 6.34 -2.20 -6.48
C SER A 240 5.10 -1.95 -7.37
N CYS A 241 4.09 -2.82 -7.30
CA CYS A 241 2.91 -2.76 -8.14
C CYS A 241 1.68 -2.30 -7.36
N ALA A 242 1.14 -1.13 -7.74
CA ALA A 242 -0.12 -0.62 -7.23
C ALA A 242 -1.30 -1.61 -7.34
N GLY A 243 -1.35 -2.40 -8.42
CA GLY A 243 -2.37 -3.45 -8.61
C GLY A 243 -2.25 -4.54 -7.56
N CYS A 244 -1.06 -5.13 -7.40
CA CYS A 244 -0.79 -6.13 -6.37
C CYS A 244 -1.08 -5.58 -4.98
N TYR A 245 -0.63 -4.35 -4.69
CA TYR A 245 -0.86 -3.68 -3.42
C TYR A 245 -2.35 -3.58 -3.06
N ARG A 246 -3.21 -3.17 -4.01
CA ARG A 246 -4.66 -3.15 -3.81
C ARG A 246 -5.21 -4.54 -3.51
N VAL A 247 -4.81 -5.57 -4.26
CA VAL A 247 -5.36 -6.93 -4.02
C VAL A 247 -4.95 -7.43 -2.64
N PHE A 248 -3.68 -7.28 -2.25
CA PHE A 248 -3.21 -7.62 -0.90
C PHE A 248 -3.93 -6.84 0.20
N LYS A 249 -4.18 -5.54 0.00
CA LYS A 249 -4.77 -4.67 1.03
C LYS A 249 -6.28 -4.86 1.17
N GLU A 250 -7.01 -5.08 0.07
CA GLU A 250 -8.48 -5.07 0.04
C GLU A 250 -9.11 -6.45 -0.13
N TYR A 251 -8.48 -7.39 -0.84
CA TYR A 251 -9.09 -8.69 -1.19
C TYR A 251 -8.58 -9.83 -0.36
N TYR A 252 -7.27 -9.90 -0.12
CA TYR A 252 -6.70 -10.96 0.70
C TYR A 252 -7.37 -11.03 2.08
N PRO A 253 -7.62 -9.90 2.80
CA PRO A 253 -8.30 -9.91 4.10
C PRO A 253 -9.77 -10.34 4.05
N LYS A 254 -10.44 -10.29 2.89
CA LYS A 254 -11.82 -10.77 2.74
C LYS A 254 -11.92 -12.29 2.80
N TYR A 255 -10.83 -13.00 2.48
CA TYR A 255 -10.81 -14.46 2.39
C TYR A 255 -9.96 -15.12 3.47
N PHE A 256 -8.84 -14.50 3.86
CA PHE A 256 -7.90 -15.06 4.82
C PHE A 256 -7.33 -13.97 5.74
N LYS A 257 -6.91 -14.35 6.94
CA LYS A 257 -6.17 -13.47 7.84
C LYS A 257 -4.74 -13.29 7.33
N LEU A 258 -4.23 -12.06 7.36
CA LEU A 258 -2.84 -11.75 7.05
C LEU A 258 -2.02 -11.67 8.35
N ASP A 259 -0.94 -12.43 8.41
CA ASP A 259 0.02 -12.40 9.52
C ASP A 259 1.27 -11.55 9.20
N PHE A 260 1.21 -10.77 8.12
CA PHE A 260 2.23 -9.83 7.68
C PHE A 260 1.61 -8.46 7.33
N LYS A 261 2.46 -7.44 7.19
CA LYS A 261 2.07 -6.11 6.71
C LYS A 261 2.49 -5.92 5.25
N ILE A 262 1.54 -5.53 4.40
CA ILE A 262 1.83 -5.13 3.02
C ILE A 262 2.38 -3.69 2.98
N ILE A 263 3.45 -3.46 2.23
CA ILE A 263 4.09 -2.15 2.04
C ILE A 263 4.33 -1.91 0.55
N HIS A 264 3.94 -0.75 0.03
CA HIS A 264 4.31 -0.34 -1.31
C HIS A 264 5.75 0.21 -1.33
N SER A 265 6.52 -0.02 -2.40
CA SER A 265 7.91 0.48 -2.53
C SER A 265 8.07 1.98 -2.27
N ALA A 266 7.11 2.79 -2.74
CA ALA A 266 7.05 4.22 -2.43
C ALA A 266 6.88 4.55 -0.94
N GLU A 267 6.08 3.77 -0.19
CA GLU A 267 5.92 3.93 1.26
C GLU A 267 7.20 3.53 2.01
N LEU A 268 7.91 2.51 1.51
CA LEU A 268 9.21 2.10 2.04
C LEU A 268 10.24 3.23 1.90
N LEU A 269 10.35 3.84 0.72
CA LEU A 269 11.25 4.96 0.47
C LEU A 269 10.90 6.19 1.32
N ASP A 270 9.62 6.56 1.38
CA ASP A 270 9.14 7.67 2.20
C ASP A 270 9.45 7.46 3.69
N SER A 271 9.27 6.22 4.19
CA SER A 271 9.63 5.87 5.57
C SER A 271 11.13 5.97 5.81
N ALA A 272 11.96 5.45 4.89
CA ALA A 272 13.42 5.54 4.99
C ALA A 272 13.93 7.00 4.97
N LEU A 273 13.29 7.89 4.21
CA LEU A 273 13.58 9.32 4.21
C LEU A 273 13.23 9.97 5.56
N LYS A 274 12.03 9.72 6.07
CA LYS A 274 11.58 10.26 7.37
C LYS A 274 12.46 9.80 8.53
N GLU A 275 13.01 8.59 8.44
CA GLU A 275 13.96 8.02 9.39
C GLU A 275 15.40 8.51 9.19
N ASN A 276 15.67 9.39 8.21
CA ASN A 276 17.00 9.86 7.82
C ASN A 276 17.98 8.71 7.51
N ARG A 277 17.47 7.61 6.95
CA ARG A 277 18.29 6.46 6.54
C ARG A 277 18.83 6.61 5.14
N ILE A 278 18.10 7.33 4.30
CA ILE A 278 18.53 7.70 2.96
C ILE A 278 18.44 9.19 2.73
N SER A 279 19.25 9.65 1.80
CA SER A 279 19.13 10.94 1.13
C SER A 279 19.27 10.71 -0.38
N PHE A 280 19.19 11.78 -1.18
CA PHE A 280 19.38 11.68 -2.62
C PHE A 280 20.51 12.60 -3.11
N THR A 281 21.26 12.14 -4.10
CA THR A 281 22.09 13.00 -4.95
C THR A 281 21.24 13.78 -5.93
N SER A 282 21.83 14.85 -6.46
CA SER A 282 21.23 15.58 -7.57
C SER A 282 21.48 14.85 -8.89
N PRO A 283 20.49 14.79 -9.80
CA PRO A 283 20.74 14.42 -11.18
C PRO A 283 21.77 15.36 -11.85
N LYS A 284 22.40 14.91 -12.94
CA LYS A 284 23.42 15.70 -13.65
C LYS A 284 22.89 17.05 -14.16
N GLU A 285 21.62 17.07 -14.54
CA GLU A 285 20.91 18.25 -15.04
C GLU A 285 19.70 18.51 -14.15
N LYS A 286 19.24 19.76 -14.08
CA LYS A 286 17.98 20.07 -13.42
C LYS A 286 16.85 19.45 -14.22
N LEU A 287 16.00 18.67 -13.55
CA LEU A 287 14.89 17.97 -14.20
C LEU A 287 13.56 18.49 -13.68
N ARG A 288 12.66 18.82 -14.60
CA ARG A 288 11.26 19.10 -14.32
C ARG A 288 10.49 17.78 -14.33
N VAL A 289 9.98 17.38 -13.18
CA VAL A 289 9.39 16.06 -12.96
C VAL A 289 7.91 16.21 -12.63
N THR A 290 7.08 15.38 -13.23
CA THR A 290 5.67 15.23 -12.83
C THR A 290 5.34 13.79 -12.46
N TYR A 291 4.14 13.56 -11.92
CA TYR A 291 3.74 12.26 -11.39
C TYR A 291 2.32 11.87 -11.82
N HIS A 292 2.16 10.63 -12.26
CA HIS A 292 0.88 9.98 -12.47
C HIS A 292 0.50 9.17 -11.23
N ASP A 293 -0.64 9.49 -10.60
CA ASP A 293 -1.19 8.70 -9.50
C ASP A 293 -1.84 7.39 -9.99
N PRO A 294 -1.28 6.20 -9.73
CA PRO A 294 -1.95 4.96 -10.06
C PRO A 294 -3.27 4.86 -9.29
N CYS A 295 -4.38 4.60 -9.98
CA CYS A 295 -5.70 4.57 -9.33
C CYS A 295 -5.77 3.56 -8.17
N HIS A 296 -5.10 2.42 -8.30
CA HIS A 296 -5.05 1.39 -7.26
C HIS A 296 -4.24 1.79 -6.02
N LEU A 297 -3.19 2.61 -6.19
CA LEU A 297 -2.38 3.10 -5.07
C LEU A 297 -3.06 4.29 -4.38
N GLY A 298 -3.58 5.23 -5.18
CA GLY A 298 -4.28 6.43 -4.72
C GLY A 298 -5.72 6.16 -4.28
N ARG A 299 -6.67 6.13 -5.23
CA ARG A 299 -8.12 6.09 -4.92
C ARG A 299 -8.57 4.87 -4.14
N HIS A 300 -7.98 3.72 -4.42
CA HIS A 300 -8.34 2.48 -3.72
C HIS A 300 -7.58 2.36 -2.40
N SER A 301 -6.25 2.55 -2.40
CA SER A 301 -5.43 2.30 -1.21
C SER A 301 -4.99 3.52 -0.38
N GLN A 302 -5.37 4.73 -0.79
CA GLN A 302 -5.15 6.02 -0.11
C GLN A 302 -3.67 6.43 0.08
N VAL A 303 -2.79 5.99 -0.82
CA VAL A 303 -1.35 6.35 -0.81
C VAL A 303 -1.08 7.41 -1.87
N TYR A 304 -1.07 8.68 -1.44
CA TYR A 304 -0.79 9.84 -2.30
C TYR A 304 0.53 10.54 -1.96
N GLU A 305 0.80 10.76 -0.67
CA GLU A 305 1.91 11.63 -0.27
C GLU A 305 3.26 10.92 -0.30
N ALA A 306 3.33 9.60 -0.08
CA ALA A 306 4.61 8.87 -0.07
C ALA A 306 5.43 9.06 -1.37
N PRO A 307 4.87 8.85 -2.58
CA PRO A 307 5.59 9.17 -3.83
C PRO A 307 6.03 10.63 -3.93
N ARG A 308 5.19 11.58 -3.48
CA ARG A 308 5.47 13.03 -3.57
C ARG A 308 6.60 13.44 -2.64
N ASN A 309 6.62 12.91 -1.42
CA ASN A 309 7.69 13.16 -0.45
C ASN A 309 9.04 12.68 -1.00
N VAL A 310 9.05 11.48 -1.59
CA VAL A 310 10.24 10.93 -2.24
C VAL A 310 10.71 11.85 -3.37
N ILE A 311 9.83 12.25 -4.29
CA ILE A 311 10.21 13.10 -5.44
C ILE A 311 10.73 14.47 -4.96
N LYS A 312 10.05 15.11 -4.01
CA LYS A 312 10.42 16.43 -3.49
C LYS A 312 11.75 16.42 -2.72
N ALA A 313 12.16 15.28 -2.18
CA ALA A 313 13.41 15.15 -1.45
C ALA A 313 14.65 15.09 -2.37
N ILE A 314 14.46 14.95 -3.69
CA ILE A 314 15.57 14.83 -4.65
C ILE A 314 16.11 16.22 -5.02
N PRO A 315 17.37 16.56 -4.69
CA PRO A 315 17.95 17.84 -5.05
C PRO A 315 18.02 18.02 -6.58
N GLY A 316 17.73 19.23 -7.07
CA GLY A 316 17.79 19.52 -8.51
C GLY A 316 16.58 19.02 -9.32
N VAL A 317 15.57 18.44 -8.66
CA VAL A 317 14.28 18.14 -9.27
C VAL A 317 13.28 19.28 -9.00
N GLU A 318 12.70 19.85 -10.06
CA GLU A 318 11.53 20.73 -9.99
C GLU A 318 10.27 19.87 -10.10
N PHE A 319 9.58 19.61 -8.99
CA PHE A 319 8.34 18.83 -9.00
C PHE A 319 7.12 19.69 -9.37
N VAL A 320 6.42 19.32 -10.44
CA VAL A 320 5.22 20.01 -10.94
C VAL A 320 4.04 19.05 -11.05
N GLU A 321 2.86 19.49 -10.62
CA GLU A 321 1.63 18.69 -10.68
C GLU A 321 0.64 19.27 -11.70
N PRO A 322 -0.01 18.44 -12.54
CA PRO A 322 -1.06 18.90 -13.44
C PRO A 322 -2.34 19.24 -12.66
N LEU A 323 -3.32 19.85 -13.35
CA LEU A 323 -4.61 20.20 -12.75
C LEU A 323 -5.28 18.98 -12.09
N ARG A 324 -5.30 17.85 -12.81
CA ARG A 324 -5.86 16.56 -12.39
C ARG A 324 -4.78 15.69 -11.76
N THR A 325 -4.70 15.75 -10.45
CA THR A 325 -3.75 15.01 -9.61
C THR A 325 -4.48 14.34 -8.43
N ARG A 326 -3.80 13.44 -7.71
CA ARG A 326 -4.32 12.68 -6.57
C ARG A 326 -5.63 11.94 -6.90
N GLU A 327 -6.68 12.12 -6.11
CA GLU A 327 -7.99 11.48 -6.28
C GLU A 327 -8.66 11.85 -7.61
N TYR A 328 -8.26 12.96 -8.24
CA TYR A 328 -8.82 13.46 -9.50
C TYR A 328 -8.05 13.02 -10.75
N THR A 329 -6.98 12.23 -10.59
CA THR A 329 -6.22 11.71 -11.73
C THR A 329 -7.08 10.81 -12.61
N ILE A 330 -6.96 10.99 -13.93
CA ILE A 330 -7.59 10.10 -14.91
C ILE A 330 -6.79 8.79 -15.00
N CYS A 331 -7.49 7.67 -15.12
CA CYS A 331 -6.85 6.35 -15.27
C CYS A 331 -5.94 6.28 -16.50
N CYS A 332 -4.84 5.53 -16.40
CA CYS A 332 -3.92 5.29 -17.52
C CYS A 332 -4.50 4.38 -18.62
N GLY A 333 -5.62 3.67 -18.39
CA GLY A 333 -6.21 2.71 -19.33
C GLY A 333 -5.77 1.25 -19.15
N GLY A 334 -4.78 0.99 -18.29
CA GLY A 334 -4.10 -0.32 -18.23
C GLY A 334 -4.98 -1.53 -17.87
N SER A 335 -6.10 -1.33 -17.17
CA SER A 335 -6.97 -2.43 -16.70
C SER A 335 -7.76 -3.13 -17.83
N ILE A 336 -7.88 -2.50 -19.00
CA ILE A 336 -8.61 -3.06 -20.15
C ILE A 336 -7.69 -3.43 -21.32
N ILE A 337 -6.35 -3.40 -21.16
CA ILE A 337 -5.39 -3.75 -22.22
C ILE A 337 -5.71 -5.10 -22.86
N SER A 338 -6.08 -6.10 -22.05
CA SER A 338 -6.34 -7.45 -22.55
C SER A 338 -7.62 -7.54 -23.37
N SER A 339 -8.65 -6.75 -23.07
CA SER A 339 -9.96 -6.85 -23.73
C SER A 339 -10.24 -5.79 -24.77
N HIS A 340 -9.70 -4.59 -24.59
CA HIS A 340 -9.91 -3.44 -25.46
C HIS A 340 -8.58 -2.69 -25.65
N PRO A 341 -7.57 -3.28 -26.32
CA PRO A 341 -6.23 -2.70 -26.42
C PRO A 341 -6.22 -1.31 -27.06
N ASP A 342 -6.99 -1.10 -28.13
CA ASP A 342 -7.06 0.19 -28.82
C ASP A 342 -7.65 1.28 -27.92
N LEU A 343 -8.77 0.97 -27.25
CA LEU A 343 -9.40 1.88 -26.29
C LEU A 343 -8.47 2.16 -25.11
N SER A 344 -7.71 1.17 -24.64
CA SER A 344 -6.72 1.35 -23.58
C SER A 344 -5.64 2.35 -23.96
N LEU A 345 -5.14 2.28 -25.20
CA LEU A 345 -4.16 3.22 -25.72
C LEU A 345 -4.76 4.62 -25.91
N GLU A 346 -5.98 4.73 -26.41
CA GLU A 346 -6.66 6.03 -26.53
C GLU A 346 -6.89 6.69 -25.16
N VAL A 347 -7.17 5.90 -24.10
CA VAL A 347 -7.23 6.41 -22.72
C VAL A 347 -5.86 6.89 -22.24
N ALA A 348 -4.77 6.18 -22.57
CA ALA A 348 -3.41 6.61 -22.24
C ALA A 348 -3.09 7.96 -22.90
N LYS A 349 -3.33 8.10 -24.21
CA LYS A 349 -3.16 9.35 -24.96
C LYS A 349 -3.99 10.49 -24.37
N TYR A 350 -5.25 10.20 -24.03
CA TYR A 350 -6.12 11.18 -23.38
C TYR A 350 -5.56 11.66 -22.04
N ARG A 351 -4.99 10.75 -21.22
CA ARG A 351 -4.34 11.14 -19.96
C ARG A 351 -3.05 11.94 -20.16
N LEU A 352 -2.28 11.68 -21.24
CA LEU A 352 -1.03 12.40 -21.51
C LEU A 352 -1.25 13.90 -21.73
N LYS A 353 -2.43 14.31 -22.21
CA LYS A 353 -2.80 15.72 -22.38
C LYS A 353 -2.72 16.52 -21.08
N ASP A 354 -3.05 15.91 -19.94
CA ASP A 354 -2.95 16.59 -18.63
C ASP A 354 -1.48 16.89 -18.28
N PHE A 355 -0.52 16.08 -18.75
CA PHE A 355 0.90 16.27 -18.46
C PHE A 355 1.58 17.22 -19.45
N ASP A 356 1.10 17.31 -20.70
CA ASP A 356 1.57 18.29 -21.68
C ASP A 356 1.50 19.73 -21.15
N GLU A 357 0.46 20.04 -20.36
CA GLU A 357 0.24 21.36 -19.76
C GLU A 357 1.37 21.79 -18.82
N VAL A 358 2.01 20.83 -18.14
CA VAL A 358 3.09 21.11 -17.18
C VAL A 358 4.48 20.93 -17.76
N LYS A 359 4.60 20.48 -19.01
CA LYS A 359 5.85 20.34 -19.78
C LYS A 359 6.98 19.67 -18.97
N PRO A 360 6.80 18.43 -18.49
CA PRO A 360 7.84 17.72 -17.74
C PRO A 360 8.96 17.26 -18.67
N ASP A 361 10.14 17.01 -18.11
CA ASP A 361 11.21 16.21 -18.74
C ASP A 361 11.00 14.71 -18.46
N VAL A 362 10.43 14.40 -17.29
CA VAL A 362 10.17 13.02 -16.82
C VAL A 362 8.78 12.91 -16.20
N LEU A 363 8.02 11.91 -16.64
CA LEU A 363 6.76 11.48 -16.02
C LEU A 363 7.00 10.25 -15.15
N LEU A 364 6.75 10.37 -13.85
CA LEU A 364 6.91 9.28 -12.89
C LEU A 364 5.59 8.56 -12.58
N SER A 365 5.67 7.29 -12.19
CA SER A 365 4.57 6.51 -11.60
C SER A 365 5.14 5.46 -10.64
N CYS A 366 4.28 4.87 -9.82
CA CYS A 366 4.61 3.77 -8.90
C CYS A 366 3.80 2.52 -9.24
N CYS A 367 3.79 2.13 -10.51
CA CYS A 367 2.93 1.04 -10.97
C CYS A 367 3.39 0.53 -12.35
N PRO A 368 3.82 -0.74 -12.46
CA PRO A 368 4.22 -1.36 -13.73
C PRO A 368 3.15 -1.27 -14.84
N PHE A 369 1.86 -1.39 -14.50
CA PHE A 369 0.77 -1.24 -15.49
C PHE A 369 0.67 0.17 -16.05
N CYS A 370 0.84 1.19 -15.19
CA CYS A 370 0.77 2.58 -15.60
C CYS A 370 2.02 2.96 -16.39
N TYR A 371 3.20 2.53 -15.92
CA TYR A 371 4.46 2.66 -16.65
C TYR A 371 4.32 2.08 -18.06
N ARG A 372 3.95 0.81 -18.17
CA ARG A 372 3.77 0.14 -19.47
C ARG A 372 2.83 0.91 -20.39
N ASN A 373 1.60 1.22 -19.95
CA ASN A 373 0.59 1.79 -20.85
C ASN A 373 0.90 3.24 -21.26
N LEU A 374 1.37 4.06 -20.32
CA LEU A 374 1.73 5.45 -20.60
C LEU A 374 3.01 5.54 -21.43
N SER A 375 3.97 4.64 -21.27
CA SER A 375 5.14 4.52 -22.16
C SER A 375 4.74 4.28 -23.61
N TYR A 376 3.78 3.37 -23.85
CA TYR A 376 3.25 3.17 -25.21
C TYR A 376 2.56 4.43 -25.75
N GLY A 377 1.73 5.09 -24.93
CA GLY A 377 1.10 6.36 -25.32
C GLY A 377 2.12 7.46 -25.66
N ILE A 378 3.19 7.60 -24.87
CA ILE A 378 4.28 8.57 -25.08
C ILE A 378 4.98 8.30 -26.42
N LYS A 379 5.28 7.03 -26.70
CA LYS A 379 5.94 6.63 -27.95
C LYS A 379 5.06 6.92 -29.17
N LEU A 380 3.76 6.63 -29.09
CA LEU A 380 2.83 6.83 -30.20
C LEU A 380 2.54 8.31 -30.48
N GLU A 381 2.49 9.13 -29.44
CA GLU A 381 2.25 10.58 -29.56
C GLU A 381 3.56 11.39 -29.69
N GLU A 382 4.70 10.71 -29.83
CA GLU A 382 6.04 11.29 -29.97
C GLU A 382 6.32 12.38 -28.90
N LYS A 383 5.93 12.11 -27.65
CA LYS A 383 6.08 13.09 -26.56
C LYS A 383 7.57 13.32 -26.25
N PRO A 384 7.98 14.56 -25.93
CA PRO A 384 9.39 14.91 -25.69
C PRO A 384 9.92 14.44 -24.33
N TYR A 385 9.08 13.83 -23.49
CA TYR A 385 9.42 13.38 -22.15
C TYR A 385 9.27 11.86 -22.02
N LYS A 386 10.02 11.28 -21.09
CA LYS A 386 10.01 9.83 -20.84
C LYS A 386 9.19 9.45 -19.62
N MET A 387 8.61 8.27 -19.68
CA MET A 387 8.01 7.60 -18.53
C MET A 387 9.09 6.85 -17.75
N VAL A 388 9.11 6.96 -16.42
CA VAL A 388 10.01 6.17 -15.56
C VAL A 388 9.25 5.74 -14.30
N ASP A 389 9.46 4.51 -13.82
CA ASP A 389 8.95 4.16 -12.49
C ASP A 389 9.78 4.86 -11.39
N LEU A 390 9.13 5.30 -10.31
CA LEU A 390 9.79 6.02 -9.23
C LEU A 390 10.98 5.25 -8.66
N ILE A 391 10.86 3.92 -8.48
CA ILE A 391 11.96 3.12 -7.90
C ILE A 391 13.18 3.09 -8.83
N VAL A 392 12.95 3.01 -10.14
CA VAL A 392 13.98 3.05 -11.17
C VAL A 392 14.63 4.43 -11.20
N PHE A 393 13.83 5.50 -11.12
CA PHE A 393 14.32 6.88 -11.16
C PHE A 393 15.25 7.19 -9.98
N VAL A 394 14.95 6.70 -8.78
CA VAL A 394 15.76 6.99 -7.58
C VAL A 394 16.91 6.01 -7.36
N LYS A 395 16.92 4.86 -8.04
CA LYS A 395 17.90 3.77 -7.85
C LYS A 395 19.35 4.25 -7.80
N ASP A 396 19.70 5.14 -8.74
CA ASP A 396 21.06 5.67 -8.91
C ASP A 396 21.28 6.99 -8.14
N LEU A 397 20.21 7.54 -7.57
CA LEU A 397 20.25 8.78 -6.79
C LEU A 397 20.32 8.52 -5.28
N ILE A 398 19.97 7.32 -4.81
CA ILE A 398 19.97 7.01 -3.38
C ILE A 398 21.38 7.05 -2.79
N LYS A 399 21.50 7.80 -1.69
CA LYS A 399 22.62 7.75 -0.74
C LYS A 399 22.17 7.12 0.56
N ILE A 400 22.97 6.18 1.06
CA ILE A 400 22.74 5.54 2.34
C ILE A 400 23.45 6.36 3.42
N GLU A 401 22.67 7.02 4.28
CA GLU A 401 23.19 7.81 5.41
C GLU A 401 23.39 6.91 6.63
N LYS A 402 22.52 5.91 6.79
CA LYS A 402 22.60 4.88 7.82
C LYS A 402 22.21 3.54 7.21
N PRO A 403 23.15 2.60 7.01
CA PRO A 403 22.80 1.23 6.64
C PRO A 403 21.80 0.70 7.68
N ALA A 404 20.73 0.00 7.27
CA ALA A 404 19.99 -0.76 8.28
C ALA A 404 20.93 -1.82 8.83
N GLU A 405 21.23 -1.70 10.12
CA GLU A 405 21.11 -2.86 10.95
C GLU A 405 19.94 -2.65 11.90
N VAL A 406 18.98 -3.57 11.78
CA VAL A 406 17.99 -3.96 12.78
C VAL A 406 17.18 -2.78 13.34
N VAL A 407 15.91 -2.67 12.92
CA VAL A 407 14.88 -2.09 13.80
C VAL A 407 14.81 -3.02 15.02
N VAL A 408 15.72 -2.81 15.97
CA VAL A 408 15.60 -3.33 17.31
C VAL A 408 14.38 -2.62 17.81
N ASP A 409 13.28 -3.35 18.00
CA ASP A 409 12.10 -2.79 18.63
C ASP A 409 12.55 -2.31 20.01
N VAL A 410 12.87 -1.02 20.13
CA VAL A 410 13.44 -0.41 21.34
C VAL A 410 12.53 -0.64 22.54
N SER A 411 11.21 -0.75 22.31
CA SER A 411 10.25 -1.12 23.34
C SER A 411 10.44 -2.58 23.80
N LYS A 412 10.70 -3.49 22.86
CA LYS A 412 11.03 -4.90 23.15
C LYS A 412 12.39 -5.07 23.80
N LYS A 413 13.41 -4.35 23.34
CA LYS A 413 14.75 -4.31 23.96
C LYS A 413 14.67 -3.88 25.42
N LEU A 414 13.94 -2.80 25.71
CA LEU A 414 13.75 -2.35 27.08
C LEU A 414 12.95 -3.38 27.90
N ALA A 415 11.86 -3.92 27.35
CA ALA A 415 11.05 -4.93 28.02
C ALA A 415 11.86 -6.17 28.41
N GLU A 416 12.65 -6.72 27.49
CA GLU A 416 13.50 -7.90 27.72
C GLU A 416 14.59 -7.61 28.76
N TYR A 417 15.22 -6.44 28.67
CA TYR A 417 16.20 -5.99 29.65
C TYR A 417 15.59 -5.91 31.06
N LEU A 418 14.40 -5.32 31.21
CA LEU A 418 13.74 -5.21 32.51
C LEU A 418 13.35 -6.57 33.09
N VAL A 419 12.94 -7.53 32.24
CA VAL A 419 12.65 -8.92 32.68
C VAL A 419 13.91 -9.62 33.19
N ALA A 420 15.06 -9.37 32.56
CA ALA A 420 16.35 -9.90 33.01
C ALA A 420 16.86 -9.23 34.30
N HIS A 421 16.38 -8.02 34.62
CA HIS A 421 16.82 -7.22 35.77
C HIS A 421 15.65 -6.83 36.70
N PRO A 422 14.90 -7.81 37.27
CA PRO A 422 13.74 -7.53 38.11
C PRO A 422 14.10 -6.78 39.40
N GLU A 423 15.35 -6.83 39.85
CA GLU A 423 15.86 -6.12 41.02
C GLU A 423 15.74 -4.59 40.88
N ILE A 424 15.65 -4.06 39.65
CA ILE A 424 15.35 -2.64 39.38
C ILE A 424 14.08 -2.21 40.12
N PHE A 425 13.12 -3.11 40.31
CA PHE A 425 11.84 -2.86 40.95
C PHE A 425 11.75 -3.37 42.39
N SER A 426 12.88 -3.65 43.06
CA SER A 426 12.86 -4.26 44.40
C SER A 426 12.23 -3.39 45.49
N GLU A 427 12.18 -2.08 45.30
CA GLU A 427 11.50 -1.15 46.22
C GLU A 427 9.97 -1.17 46.05
N LEU A 428 9.47 -1.69 44.92
CA LEU A 428 8.05 -1.75 44.64
C LEU A 428 7.42 -2.99 45.27
N LYS A 429 6.22 -2.81 45.83
CA LYS A 429 5.43 -3.91 46.39
C LYS A 429 4.74 -4.72 45.28
N LYS A 430 4.44 -5.99 45.57
CA LYS A 430 3.64 -6.86 44.69
C LYS A 430 2.33 -6.17 44.29
N GLY A 431 1.97 -6.24 43.01
CA GLY A 431 0.78 -5.58 42.43
C GLY A 431 0.98 -4.10 42.08
N SER A 432 2.22 -3.62 42.08
CA SER A 432 2.57 -2.33 41.48
C SER A 432 2.65 -2.47 39.97
N VAL A 433 2.06 -1.54 39.22
CA VAL A 433 1.99 -1.59 37.76
C VAL A 433 2.46 -0.27 37.13
N LEU A 434 3.36 -0.35 36.15
CA LEU A 434 3.88 0.79 35.40
C LEU A 434 3.61 0.60 33.92
N ASN A 435 3.11 1.62 33.24
CA ASN A 435 3.11 1.67 31.77
C ASN A 435 4.42 2.32 31.28
N TYR A 436 5.01 1.78 30.23
CA TYR A 436 6.16 2.34 29.52
C TYR A 436 5.72 2.74 28.12
N HIS A 437 5.82 4.03 27.81
CA HIS A 437 5.59 4.59 26.49
C HIS A 437 6.94 4.82 25.80
N VAL A 438 7.21 4.09 24.73
CA VAL A 438 8.49 4.10 23.99
C VAL A 438 8.19 4.16 22.51
N SER A 439 8.60 5.24 21.83
CA SER A 439 8.44 5.43 20.37
C SER A 439 7.04 5.09 19.83
N GLY A 440 6.00 5.58 20.50
CA GLY A 440 4.60 5.36 20.10
C GLY A 440 4.04 3.97 20.43
N LYS A 441 4.84 3.06 20.99
CA LYS A 441 4.39 1.77 21.54
C LYS A 441 4.26 1.85 23.06
N VAL A 442 3.44 0.95 23.60
CA VAL A 442 3.23 0.84 25.05
C VAL A 442 3.31 -0.60 25.49
N PHE A 443 3.97 -0.83 26.62
CA PHE A 443 3.93 -2.08 27.37
C PHE A 443 3.80 -1.77 28.85
N HIS A 444 3.44 -2.75 29.67
CA HIS A 444 3.37 -2.57 31.11
C HIS A 444 4.17 -3.62 31.86
N VAL A 445 4.69 -3.18 33.01
CA VAL A 445 5.43 -3.98 33.98
C VAL A 445 4.54 -4.15 35.22
N GLU A 446 4.28 -5.40 35.59
CA GLU A 446 3.62 -5.76 36.86
C GLU A 446 4.64 -6.37 37.82
N ARG A 447 4.77 -5.80 39.02
CA ARG A 447 5.64 -6.32 40.07
C ARG A 447 5.03 -7.55 40.73
N LEU A 448 5.69 -8.69 40.60
CA LEU A 448 5.38 -9.92 41.34
C LEU A 448 6.19 -9.98 42.65
N LYS A 449 6.23 -11.14 43.33
CA LYS A 449 6.93 -11.26 44.63
C LYS A 449 8.45 -11.08 44.48
N ASP A 450 9.08 -11.88 43.61
CA ASP A 450 10.53 -11.92 43.43
C ASP A 450 10.97 -11.59 41.99
N THR A 451 10.01 -11.33 41.09
CA THR A 451 10.26 -10.99 39.69
C THR A 451 9.25 -9.94 39.17
N ILE A 452 9.27 -9.67 37.87
CA ILE A 452 8.27 -8.86 37.18
C ILE A 452 7.60 -9.67 36.07
N LYS A 453 6.45 -9.18 35.61
CA LYS A 453 5.80 -9.65 34.39
C LYS A 453 5.66 -8.48 33.43
N VAL A 454 6.05 -8.70 32.17
CA VAL A 454 5.88 -7.72 31.11
C VAL A 454 4.82 -8.19 30.12
N LYS A 455 3.96 -7.27 29.68
CA LYS A 455 3.00 -7.48 28.60
C LYS A 455 2.93 -6.26 27.71
N PHE A 456 2.90 -6.46 26.39
CA PHE A 456 2.67 -5.38 25.43
C PHE A 456 1.20 -4.93 25.45
N GLY A 457 0.98 -3.64 25.29
CA GLY A 457 -0.31 -2.97 25.50
C GLY A 457 -0.36 -2.19 26.81
N GLU A 458 -1.26 -1.21 26.87
CA GLU A 458 -1.45 -0.35 28.03
C GLU A 458 -2.25 -1.06 29.14
N HIS A 459 -1.83 -0.91 30.40
CA HIS A 459 -2.63 -1.36 31.53
C HIS A 459 -3.53 -0.21 32.04
N PRO A 460 -4.86 -0.36 31.99
CA PRO A 460 -5.78 0.75 32.30
C PRO A 460 -5.71 1.21 33.76
N LYS A 461 -5.30 0.32 34.67
CA LYS A 461 -5.15 0.60 36.12
C LYS A 461 -3.68 0.71 36.55
N ALA A 462 -2.78 1.11 35.65
CA ALA A 462 -1.39 1.38 36.03
C ALA A 462 -1.30 2.49 37.09
N ASP A 463 -0.30 2.42 37.94
CA ASP A 463 -0.06 3.41 38.99
C ASP A 463 0.63 4.66 38.44
N ILE A 464 1.50 4.48 37.43
CA ILE A 464 2.31 5.51 36.78
C ILE A 464 2.46 5.17 35.28
N ASP A 465 2.42 6.21 34.43
CA ASP A 465 2.95 6.15 33.07
C ASP A 465 4.36 6.72 33.03
N LEU A 466 5.29 5.99 32.41
CA LEU A 466 6.66 6.42 32.16
C LEU A 466 6.85 6.62 30.66
N TYR A 467 7.30 7.80 30.24
CA TYR A 467 7.65 8.11 28.86
C TYR A 467 9.16 8.07 28.72
N VAL A 468 9.65 7.26 27.78
CA VAL A 468 11.07 6.97 27.58
C VAL A 468 11.42 7.21 26.11
N SER A 469 12.37 8.11 25.86
CA SER A 469 12.90 8.33 24.51
C SER A 469 13.80 7.17 24.06
N GLU A 470 14.04 7.05 22.76
CA GLU A 470 14.93 6.00 22.21
C GLU A 470 16.34 6.09 22.79
N LYS A 471 16.86 7.31 22.92
CA LYS A 471 18.16 7.58 23.54
C LYS A 471 18.20 7.13 24.99
N ALA A 472 17.12 7.32 25.76
CA ALA A 472 17.04 6.81 27.12
C ALA A 472 17.00 5.27 27.15
N VAL A 473 16.31 4.62 26.20
CA VAL A 473 16.30 3.15 26.10
C VAL A 473 17.72 2.61 25.90
N GLU A 474 18.47 3.17 24.95
CA GLU A 474 19.84 2.71 24.66
C GLU A 474 20.77 2.86 25.85
N ALA A 475 20.71 4.00 26.54
CA ALA A 475 21.50 4.25 27.73
C ALA A 475 21.12 3.31 28.88
N LEU A 476 19.82 3.14 29.14
CA LEU A 476 19.31 2.31 30.23
C LEU A 476 19.63 0.82 30.03
N THR A 477 19.48 0.32 28.79
CA THR A 477 19.71 -1.11 28.47
C THR A 477 21.18 -1.49 28.41
N SER A 478 22.10 -0.51 28.52
CA SER A 478 23.54 -0.73 28.59
C SER A 478 24.05 -0.86 30.03
N ALA A 479 23.21 -0.60 31.04
CA ALA A 479 23.56 -0.76 32.44
C ALA A 479 23.72 -2.25 32.80
N LYS A 480 24.78 -2.60 33.53
CA LYS A 480 25.08 -4.00 33.89
C LYS A 480 24.39 -4.48 35.16
N ASN A 481 23.91 -3.54 35.98
CA ASN A 481 23.29 -3.80 37.26
C ASN A 481 22.35 -2.66 37.64
N LYS A 482 21.65 -2.87 38.75
CA LYS A 482 20.71 -1.91 39.31
C LYS A 482 21.33 -0.55 39.62
N GLU A 483 22.51 -0.49 40.26
CA GLU A 483 23.10 0.80 40.64
C GLU A 483 23.40 1.66 39.41
N GLU A 484 23.95 1.03 38.37
CA GLU A 484 24.22 1.67 37.09
C GLU A 484 22.93 2.12 36.40
N TYR A 485 21.90 1.25 36.39
CA TYR A 485 20.60 1.60 35.83
C TYR A 485 20.01 2.83 36.53
N MET A 486 20.03 2.88 37.87
CA MET A 486 19.50 4.02 38.64
C MET A 486 20.28 5.31 38.36
N LYS A 487 21.61 5.24 38.24
CA LYS A 487 22.45 6.39 37.88
C LYS A 487 22.14 6.90 36.46
N THR A 488 21.97 5.99 35.51
CA THR A 488 21.61 6.32 34.13
C THR A 488 20.19 6.89 34.06
N PHE A 489 19.24 6.32 34.79
CA PHE A 489 17.87 6.80 34.90
C PHE A 489 17.83 8.24 35.41
N LYS A 490 18.57 8.56 36.48
CA LYS A 490 18.73 9.92 36.98
C LYS A 490 19.24 10.89 35.92
N THR A 491 20.24 10.45 35.16
CA THR A 491 20.88 11.26 34.12
C THR A 491 19.91 11.55 32.97
N MET A 492 19.22 10.52 32.47
CA MET A 492 18.23 10.65 31.41
C MET A 492 17.02 11.50 31.84
N TYR A 493 16.59 11.39 33.10
CA TYR A 493 15.55 12.25 33.67
C TYR A 493 15.96 13.72 33.69
N LYS A 494 17.18 14.04 34.15
CA LYS A 494 17.71 15.42 34.12
C LYS A 494 17.83 15.99 32.71
N GLN A 495 18.10 15.14 31.72
CA GLN A 495 18.18 15.51 30.31
C GLN A 495 16.80 15.61 29.62
N LYS A 496 15.70 15.38 30.35
CA LYS A 496 14.31 15.34 29.83
C LYS A 496 14.06 14.23 28.79
N GLU A 497 14.87 13.19 28.79
CA GLU A 497 14.70 11.98 27.97
C GLU A 497 13.78 10.95 28.66
N LEU A 498 13.47 11.18 29.94
CA LEU A 498 12.50 10.43 30.74
C LEU A 498 11.52 11.41 31.39
N SER A 499 10.24 11.04 31.43
CA SER A 499 9.24 11.72 32.24
C SER A 499 8.20 10.73 32.77
N PHE A 500 7.50 11.09 33.85
CA PHE A 500 6.44 10.25 34.41
C PHE A 500 5.17 11.05 34.67
N LYS A 501 4.03 10.37 34.53
CA LYS A 501 2.70 10.87 34.87
C LYS A 501 2.06 9.93 35.90
N PRO A 502 1.94 10.36 37.17
CA PRO A 502 1.21 9.61 38.18
C PRO A 502 -0.26 9.40 37.79
N ARG A 503 -0.75 8.16 37.91
CA ARG A 503 -2.19 7.82 37.77
C ARG A 503 -2.86 7.58 39.12
N ALA A 504 -2.08 7.19 40.14
CA ALA A 504 -2.54 7.04 41.51
C ALA A 504 -2.14 8.25 42.38
N ASN A 505 -2.88 8.48 43.46
CA ASN A 505 -2.53 9.52 44.44
C ASN A 505 -1.22 9.21 45.17
N LEU A 506 -0.59 10.26 45.72
CA LEU A 506 0.72 10.17 46.36
C LEU A 506 0.76 9.17 47.53
N PHE A 507 -0.31 9.09 48.33
CA PHE A 507 -0.43 8.13 49.43
C PHE A 507 -0.35 6.69 48.94
N THR A 508 -1.07 6.38 47.85
CA THR A 508 -1.08 5.05 47.23
C THR A 508 0.28 4.71 46.65
N LEU A 509 0.93 5.66 45.97
CA LEU A 509 2.27 5.49 45.42
C LEU A 509 3.33 5.26 46.51
N ALA A 510 3.29 6.02 47.61
CA ALA A 510 4.15 5.84 48.77
C ALA A 510 3.95 4.44 49.39
N ARG A 511 2.69 4.03 49.61
CA ARG A 511 2.35 2.71 50.17
C ARG A 511 2.86 1.57 49.29
N LYS A 512 2.83 1.74 47.96
CA LYS A 512 3.33 0.77 46.96
C LYS A 512 4.84 0.81 46.75
N GLY A 513 5.56 1.75 47.37
CA GLY A 513 7.03 1.81 47.35
C GLY A 513 7.63 2.72 46.27
N TYR A 514 6.80 3.39 45.46
CA TYR A 514 7.28 4.28 44.39
C TYR A 514 8.11 5.46 44.88
N VAL A 515 7.81 5.99 46.08
CA VAL A 515 8.60 7.08 46.68
C VAL A 515 10.01 6.60 47.04
N SER A 516 10.14 5.39 47.58
CA SER A 516 11.45 4.80 47.89
C SER A 516 12.25 4.54 46.61
N TRP A 517 11.57 3.99 45.60
CA TRP A 517 12.14 3.76 44.27
C TRP A 517 12.63 5.07 43.63
N ALA A 518 11.80 6.11 43.63
CA ALA A 518 12.09 7.41 43.05
C ALA A 518 13.28 8.12 43.73
N LYS A 519 13.42 7.99 45.06
CA LYS A 519 14.60 8.48 45.80
C LYS A 519 15.88 7.78 45.35
N LYS A 520 15.85 6.46 45.17
CA LYS A 520 17.01 5.70 44.68
C LYS A 520 17.34 6.00 43.22
N ALA A 521 16.32 6.21 42.40
CA ALA A 521 16.47 6.68 41.01
C ALA A 521 16.91 8.15 40.93
N GLY A 522 16.95 8.88 42.06
CA GLY A 522 17.42 10.26 42.15
C GLY A 522 16.55 11.27 41.41
N VAL A 523 15.26 10.98 41.27
CA VAL A 523 14.27 11.85 40.59
C VAL A 523 13.43 12.69 41.54
N ILE A 524 13.52 12.42 42.85
CA ILE A 524 12.95 13.21 43.95
C ILE A 524 13.93 13.35 45.10
#